data_AF-A0A7V6LHB8-F1
#
_entry.id   AF-A0A7V6LHB8-F1
#
_cell.length_a   1.000
_cell.length_b   1.000
_cell.length_c   1.000
_cell.angle_alpha   90.00
_cell.angle_beta   90.00
_cell.angle_gamma   90.00
#
_symmetry.space_group_name_H-M   'P 1'
#
loop_
_entity.id
_entity.type
_entity.pdbx_description
1 polymer ?
#
loop_
_entity_poly.entity_id
_entity_poly.type
_entity_poly.pdbx_seq_one_letter_code
_entity_poly.pdbx_strand_id
1 'polypeptide(L)' 'MQNDEPICVATYPSEIEAETARMKLGMAGIDALIAKDDCGGMRPYLQTTTGVRLMVRTKDAETAESLLAQVNDNG' A
#
# COMPACT_ATOMS: atom_id res chain seq x y z
N MET A 1 2.13 18.33 18.47
CA MET A 1 2.01 16.86 18.32
C MET A 1 1.80 16.64 16.85
N GLN A 2 2.85 16.29 16.11
CA GLN A 2 2.77 16.13 14.65
C GLN A 2 2.17 14.75 14.38
N ASN A 3 0.95 14.72 13.84
CA ASN A 3 0.29 13.48 13.42
C ASN A 3 0.98 12.96 12.16
N ASP A 4 2.10 12.24 12.33
CA ASP A 4 2.75 11.45 11.28
C ASP A 4 2.05 10.08 11.17
N GLU A 5 0.71 10.09 11.24
CA GLU A 5 -0.08 8.86 11.26
C GLU A 5 -0.01 8.23 9.85
N PRO A 6 0.31 6.93 9.74
CA PRO A 6 0.37 6.27 8.46
C PRO A 6 -1.04 6.09 7.90
N ILE A 7 -1.27 6.57 6.68
CA ILE A 7 -2.54 6.46 5.96
C ILE A 7 -2.40 5.48 4.80
N CYS A 8 -3.48 4.78 4.48
CA CYS A 8 -3.53 3.84 3.37
C CYS A 8 -3.67 4.60 2.04
N VAL A 9 -2.70 4.45 1.14
CA VAL A 9 -2.71 5.07 -0.20
C VAL A 9 -3.09 4.10 -1.31
N ALA A 10 -2.89 2.80 -1.10
CA ALA A 10 -3.27 1.78 -2.08
C ALA A 10 -3.56 0.44 -1.39
N THR A 11 -4.41 -0.37 -2.02
CA THR A 11 -4.66 -1.76 -1.60
C THR A 11 -4.40 -2.68 -2.78
N TYR A 12 -3.61 -3.72 -2.55
CA TYR A 12 -3.20 -4.69 -3.54
C TYR A 12 -3.81 -6.06 -3.25
N PRO A 13 -4.12 -6.87 -4.27
CA PRO A 13 -4.66 -8.21 -4.04
C PRO A 13 -3.58 -9.19 -3.59
N SER A 14 -2.30 -8.91 -3.87
CA SER A 14 -1.16 -9.75 -3.52
C SER A 14 -0.06 -8.99 -2.78
N GLU A 15 0.68 -9.69 -1.92
CA GLU A 15 1.86 -9.13 -1.25
C GLU A 15 2.94 -8.69 -2.25
N ILE A 16 3.15 -9.47 -3.31
CA ILE A 16 4.15 -9.18 -4.34
C ILE A 16 3.91 -7.82 -5.00
N GLU A 17 2.65 -7.50 -5.32
CA GLU A 17 2.29 -6.21 -5.91
C GLU A 17 2.48 -5.06 -4.91
N ALA A 18 2.10 -5.28 -3.64
CA ALA A 18 2.33 -4.31 -2.58
C ALA A 18 3.81 -4.07 -2.30
N GLU A 19 4.65 -5.11 -2.33
CA GLU A 19 6.10 -4.99 -2.17
C GLU A 19 6.73 -4.23 -3.33
N THR A 20 6.29 -4.49 -4.56
CA THR A 20 6.75 -3.75 -5.74
C THR A 20 6.46 -2.25 -5.60
N ALA A 21 5.24 -1.92 -5.18
CA ALA A 21 4.82 -0.55 -4.91
C ALA A 21 5.61 0.09 -3.75
N ARG A 22 5.81 -0.65 -2.65
CA ARG A 22 6.62 -0.23 -1.50
C ARG A 22 8.06 0.07 -1.90
N MET A 23 8.70 -0.79 -2.69
CA MET A 23 10.07 -0.58 -3.16
C MET A 23 10.17 0.68 -4.01
N LYS A 24 9.20 0.92 -4.91
CA LYS A 24 9.17 2.14 -5.73
C LYS A 24 9.09 3.41 -4.87
N LEU A 25 8.22 3.42 -3.86
CA LEU A 25 8.12 4.52 -2.90
C LEU A 25 9.42 4.70 -2.12
N GLY A 26 10.04 3.61 -1.68
CA GLY A 26 11.35 3.63 -1.01
C GLY A 26 12.47 4.21 -1.87
N MET A 27 12.48 3.92 -3.18
CA MET A 27 13.43 4.51 -4.13
C MET A 27 13.26 6.03 -4.28
N ALA A 28 12.04 6.54 -4.07
CA ALA A 28 11.73 7.97 -4.04
C ALA A 28 12.00 8.62 -2.66
N GLY A 29 12.47 7.85 -1.68
CA GLY A 29 12.72 8.31 -0.31
C GLY A 29 11.46 8.36 0.58
N ILE A 30 10.37 7.71 0.16
CA ILE A 30 9.12 7.66 0.92
C ILE A 30 9.07 6.37 1.75
N ASP A 31 8.89 6.52 3.06
CA ASP A 31 8.65 5.39 3.96
C ASP A 31 7.25 4.80 3.74
N ALA A 32 7.22 3.58 3.22
CA ALA A 32 6.00 2.82 3.01
C ALA A 32 5.97 1.52 3.84
N LEU A 33 4.82 1.27 4.46
CA LEU A 33 4.53 0.14 5.34
C LEU A 33 3.45 -0.74 4.71
N ILE A 34 3.66 -2.04 4.72
CA ILE A 34 2.67 -3.01 4.27
C ILE A 34 1.89 -3.50 5.49
N ALA A 35 0.58 -3.26 5.50
CA ALA A 35 -0.36 -3.76 6.48
C ALA A 35 -1.19 -4.89 5.88
N LYS A 36 -1.03 -6.09 6.43
CA LYS A 36 -1.79 -7.29 6.08
C LYS A 36 -2.75 -7.62 7.22
N ASP A 37 -4.00 -7.87 6.89
CA ASP A 37 -5.02 -8.34 7.84
C ASP A 37 -4.96 -9.87 7.94
N ASP A 38 -3.79 -10.42 8.32
CA ASP A 38 -3.55 -11.87 8.45
C ASP A 38 -4.09 -12.41 9.79
N CYS A 39 -5.29 -12.00 10.19
CA CYS A 39 -6.02 -12.65 11.27
C CYS A 39 -6.72 -13.89 10.68
N GLY A 40 -5.99 -15.01 10.71
CA GLY A 40 -6.37 -16.27 10.08
C GLY A 40 -7.69 -16.87 10.56
N GLY A 41 -8.34 -17.60 9.64
CA GLY A 41 -9.39 -18.55 9.99
C GLY A 41 -10.58 -18.53 9.05
N MET A 42 -10.55 -19.44 8.06
CA MET A 42 -11.70 -19.99 7.35
C MET A 42 -12.71 -19.00 6.74
N ARG A 43 -12.72 -18.81 5.40
CA ARG A 43 -13.90 -18.99 4.49
C ARG A 43 -13.45 -18.81 3.02
N PRO A 44 -13.28 -19.89 2.23
CA PRO A 44 -12.74 -19.81 0.86
C PRO A 44 -13.70 -19.23 -0.20
N TYR A 45 -14.94 -18.86 0.13
CA TYR A 45 -15.95 -18.48 -0.87
C TYR A 45 -16.48 -17.02 -0.78
N LEU A 46 -15.97 -16.20 0.15
CA LEU A 46 -16.41 -14.79 0.32
C LEU A 46 -15.26 -13.79 0.63
N GLN A 47 -13.99 -14.20 0.57
CA GLN A 47 -12.82 -13.36 0.86
C GLN A 47 -12.37 -12.49 -0.33
N THR A 48 -13.29 -11.87 -1.06
CA THR A 48 -12.94 -11.08 -2.26
C THR A 48 -12.24 -9.74 -1.94
N THR A 49 -11.94 -9.37 -0.68
CA THR A 49 -11.50 -7.98 -0.43
C THR A 49 -10.63 -7.71 0.80
N THR A 50 -9.98 -8.70 1.41
CA THR A 50 -8.95 -8.39 2.43
C THR A 50 -7.58 -8.35 1.78
N GLY A 51 -7.38 -7.34 0.93
CA GLY A 51 -6.11 -7.10 0.23
C GLY A 51 -5.02 -6.56 1.15
N VAL A 52 -3.80 -6.57 0.64
CA VAL A 52 -2.60 -6.02 1.26
C VAL A 52 -2.63 -4.50 1.15
N ARG A 53 -2.68 -3.80 2.30
CA ARG A 53 -2.75 -2.33 2.34
C ARG A 53 -1.36 -1.73 2.37
N LEU A 54 -1.10 -0.78 1.48
CA LEU A 54 0.12 0.01 1.46
C LEU A 54 -0.15 1.34 2.16
N MET A 55 0.55 1.53 3.28
CA MET A 55 0.44 2.70 4.13
C MET A 55 1.69 3.57 4.00
N VAL A 56 1.51 4.89 4.00
CA VAL A 56 2.60 5.88 3.99
C VAL A 56 2.28 6.97 5.00
N ARG A 57 3.29 7.75 5.37
CA ARG A 57 3.08 8.91 6.25
C ARG A 57 2.13 9.90 5.58
N THR A 58 1.24 10.51 6.36
CA THR A 58 0.27 11.50 5.86
C THR A 58 0.93 12.60 5.01
N LYS A 59 2.14 13.05 5.40
CA LYS A 59 2.91 14.08 4.67
C LYS A 59 3.37 13.66 3.27
N ASP A 60 3.52 12.36 3.04
CA ASP A 60 4.04 11.78 1.80
C ASP A 60 2.92 11.16 0.95
N ALA A 61 1.67 11.22 1.41
CA ALA A 61 0.53 10.57 0.79
C ALA A 61 0.27 11.06 -0.64
N GLU A 62 0.21 12.38 -0.87
CA GLU A 62 -0.02 12.95 -2.20
C GLU A 62 1.07 12.55 -3.20
N THR A 63 2.32 12.56 -2.74
CA THR A 63 3.48 12.16 -3.56
C THR A 63 3.43 10.67 -3.88
N ALA A 64 3.09 9.84 -2.88
CA ALA A 64 2.96 8.40 -3.05
C ALA A 64 1.86 8.05 -4.06
N GLU A 65 0.67 8.64 -3.94
CA GLU A 65 -0.43 8.43 -4.89
C GLU A 65 -0.03 8.79 -6.32
N SER A 66 0.64 9.94 -6.49
CA SER A 66 1.14 10.38 -7.80
C SER A 66 2.19 9.44 -8.41
N LEU A 67 3.07 8.86 -7.58
CA LEU A 67 4.08 7.89 -8.03
C LEU A 67 3.47 6.54 -8.38
N LEU A 68 2.45 6.12 -7.65
CA LEU A 68 1.73 4.86 -7.90
C LEU A 68 0.87 4.98 -9.16
N ALA A 69 0.20 6.11 -9.39
CA ALA A 69 -0.58 6.35 -10.60
C ALA A 69 0.27 6.25 -11.88
N GLN A 70 1.51 6.76 -11.85
CA GLN A 70 2.45 6.66 -12.98
C GLN A 70 2.92 5.22 -13.28
N VAL A 71 2.81 4.26 -12.36
CA VAL A 71 3.15 2.85 -12.67
C VAL A 71 2.11 2.25 -13.60
N ASN A 72 0.84 2.57 -13.36
CA ASN A 72 -0.28 1.97 -14.06
C ASN A 72 -0.46 2.52 -15.50
N ASP A 73 0.21 3.63 -15.82
CA ASP A 73 0.14 4.30 -17.13
C ASP A 73 1.31 3.96 -18.07
N ASN A 74 2.13 2.95 -17.74
CA ASN A 74 3.10 2.41 -18.71
C ASN A 74 2.41 1.35 -19.58
N GLY A 75 1.61 1.82 -20.55
CA GLY A 75 1.12 1.06 -21.71
C GLY A 75 2.12 1.03 -22.86
#